data_AF-A0A7V0VEY8-F1
#
_entry.id   AF-A0A7V0VEY8-F1
#
_cell.length_a   1.000
_cell.length_b   1.000
_cell.length_c   1.000
_cell.angle_alpha   90.00
_cell.angle_beta   90.00
_cell.angle_gamma   90.00
#
_symmetry.space_group_name_H-M   'P 1'
#
loop_
_entity.id
_entity.type
_entity.pdbx_description
1 polymer ?
#
loop_
_entity_poly.entity_id
_entity_poly.type
_entity_poly.pdbx_seq_one_letter_code
_entity_poly.pdbx_strand_id
1 'polypeptide(L)'
;MIKRDELTKIYNLLKSTSDGNIRELELTHLITMSKNLISPYIFQTKKDFLFFASKIGFTVEDVCYDVLSKVFRKDNFGNFPTLISLFENLNKDSKNDEELNVFLAYQSLLRKITDITINELYA
;
A
#
# COMPACT_ATOMS: atom_id res chain seq x y z
N MET A 1 -14.26 7.44 -10.36
CA MET A 1 -14.02 6.30 -11.26
C MET A 1 -12.59 6.43 -11.75
N ILE A 2 -11.69 5.50 -11.40
CA ILE A 2 -10.28 5.53 -11.85
C ILE A 2 -10.28 5.26 -13.35
N LYS A 3 -9.48 6.01 -14.11
CA LYS A 3 -9.39 5.81 -15.56
C LYS A 3 -8.60 4.54 -15.87
N ARG A 4 -8.92 3.85 -16.97
CA ARG A 4 -8.21 2.63 -17.38
C ARG A 4 -6.70 2.84 -17.49
N ASP A 5 -6.27 3.96 -18.08
CA ASP A 5 -4.86 4.31 -18.22
C ASP A 5 -4.13 4.45 -16.86
N GLU A 6 -4.85 4.89 -15.82
CA GLU A 6 -4.32 4.98 -14.47
C GLU A 6 -4.15 3.58 -13.86
N LEU A 7 -5.12 2.67 -14.06
CA LEU A 7 -5.00 1.28 -13.60
C LEU A 7 -3.80 0.58 -14.25
N THR A 8 -3.63 0.71 -15.56
CA THR A 8 -2.47 0.16 -16.28
C THR A 8 -1.15 0.73 -15.72
N LYS A 9 -1.10 2.04 -15.44
CA LYS A 9 0.09 2.67 -14.86
C LYS A 9 0.41 2.12 -13.47
N ILE A 10 -0.60 1.95 -12.63
CA ILE A 10 -0.42 1.42 -11.27
C ILE A 10 0.01 -0.05 -11.32
N TYR A 11 -0.63 -0.85 -12.17
CA TYR A 11 -0.26 -2.23 -12.41
C TYR A 11 1.22 -2.34 -12.80
N ASN A 12 1.67 -1.56 -13.79
CA ASN A 12 3.06 -1.58 -14.24
C ASN A 12 4.04 -1.16 -13.13
N LEU A 13 3.70 -0.15 -12.32
CA LEU A 13 4.55 0.26 -11.19
C LEU A 13 4.66 -0.85 -10.15
N LEU A 14 3.54 -1.46 -9.76
CA LEU A 14 3.51 -2.57 -8.81
C LEU A 14 4.30 -3.76 -9.35
N LYS A 15 4.11 -4.10 -10.63
CA LYS A 15 4.77 -5.23 -11.28
C LYS A 15 6.28 -5.02 -11.38
N SER A 16 6.73 -3.85 -11.86
CA SER A 16 8.15 -3.50 -11.91
C SER A 16 8.81 -3.47 -10.53
N THR A 17 8.07 -3.06 -9.49
CA THR A 17 8.57 -3.10 -8.10
C THR A 17 8.74 -4.53 -7.62
N SER A 18 7.73 -5.38 -7.85
CA SER A 18 7.78 -6.80 -7.50
C SER A 18 8.91 -7.53 -8.21
N ASP A 19 9.16 -7.19 -9.47
CA ASP A 19 10.21 -7.81 -10.29
C ASP A 19 11.61 -7.22 -10.03
N GLY A 20 11.74 -6.25 -9.10
CA GLY A 20 13.01 -5.63 -8.73
C GLY A 20 13.60 -4.64 -9.75
N ASN A 21 12.84 -4.30 -10.80
CA ASN A 21 13.29 -3.49 -11.94
C ASN A 21 12.78 -2.03 -11.91
N ILE A 22 12.42 -1.53 -10.73
CA ILE A 22 11.84 -0.19 -10.59
C ILE A 22 12.91 0.91 -10.43
N ARG A 23 12.70 2.04 -11.10
CA ARG A 23 13.54 3.23 -10.92
C ARG A 23 13.15 3.99 -9.65
N GLU A 24 14.10 4.71 -9.06
CA GLU A 24 13.88 5.46 -7.82
C GLU A 24 12.71 6.46 -7.91
N LEU A 25 12.58 7.17 -9.04
CA LEU A 25 11.48 8.10 -9.28
C LEU A 25 10.12 7.40 -9.33
N GLU A 26 10.07 6.21 -9.93
CA GLU A 26 8.87 5.39 -10.02
C GLU A 26 8.47 4.83 -8.67
N LEU A 27 9.45 4.40 -7.87
CA LEU A 27 9.23 3.97 -6.49
C LEU A 27 8.69 5.11 -5.62
N THR A 28 9.28 6.29 -5.72
CA THR A 28 8.81 7.51 -5.03
C THR A 28 7.35 7.81 -5.39
N HIS A 29 7.01 7.69 -6.67
CA HIS A 29 5.65 7.90 -7.15
C HIS A 29 4.69 6.84 -6.58
N LEU A 30 5.09 5.57 -6.57
CA LEU A 30 4.29 4.49 -5.98
C LEU A 30 4.07 4.68 -4.47
N ILE A 31 5.11 5.06 -3.72
CA ILE A 31 5.03 5.39 -2.29
C ILE A 31 4.05 6.54 -2.06
N THR A 32 4.17 7.62 -2.84
CA THR A 32 3.30 8.80 -2.73
C THR A 32 1.84 8.45 -3.01
N MET A 33 1.59 7.66 -4.05
CA MET A 33 0.24 7.17 -4.35
C MET A 33 -0.32 6.30 -3.21
N SER A 34 0.51 5.44 -2.63
CA SER A 34 0.11 4.55 -1.53
C SER A 34 -0.30 5.34 -0.30
N LYS A 35 0.47 6.38 0.03
CA LYS A 35 0.11 7.35 1.08
C LYS A 35 -1.24 8.01 0.82
N ASN A 36 -1.50 8.43 -0.42
CA ASN A 36 -2.79 9.01 -0.82
C ASN A 36 -3.98 8.03 -0.77
N LEU A 37 -3.72 6.72 -0.68
CA LEU A 37 -4.74 5.70 -0.42
C LEU A 37 -4.93 5.45 1.08
N ILE A 38 -3.85 5.48 1.86
CA ILE A 38 -3.86 5.21 3.30
C ILE A 38 -4.47 6.38 4.07
N SER A 39 -4.02 7.62 3.85
CA SER A 39 -4.46 8.76 4.67
C SER A 39 -5.98 8.95 4.66
N PRO A 40 -6.68 8.96 3.50
CA PRO A 40 -8.14 9.10 3.49
C PRO A 40 -8.85 7.93 4.19
N TYR A 41 -8.31 6.71 4.08
CA TYR A 41 -8.86 5.54 4.75
C TYR A 41 -8.81 5.70 6.29
N ILE A 42 -7.69 6.18 6.84
CA ILE A 42 -7.56 6.47 8.27
C ILE A 42 -8.56 7.54 8.69
N PHE A 43 -8.62 8.68 7.97
CA PHE A 43 -9.56 9.77 8.26
C PHE A 43 -11.04 9.34 8.27
N GLN A 44 -11.41 8.42 7.38
CA GLN A 44 -12.80 7.98 7.26
C GLN A 44 -13.17 6.89 8.26
N THR A 45 -12.26 5.95 8.55
CA THR A 45 -12.60 4.71 9.27
C THR A 45 -12.05 4.63 10.69
N LYS A 46 -11.10 5.50 11.07
CA LYS A 46 -10.35 5.41 12.34
C LYS A 46 -10.48 6.67 13.18
N LYS A 47 -11.69 7.21 13.30
CA LYS A 47 -11.96 8.48 14.03
C LYS A 47 -11.50 8.42 15.49
N ASP A 48 -11.73 7.30 16.17
CA ASP A 48 -11.33 7.13 17.56
C ASP A 48 -9.80 7.16 17.70
N PHE A 49 -9.09 6.47 16.80
CA PHE A 49 -7.62 6.54 16.70
C PHE A 49 -7.12 7.95 16.53
N LEU A 50 -7.71 8.73 15.62
CA LEU A 50 -7.28 10.11 15.40
C LEU A 50 -7.45 10.97 16.65
N PHE A 51 -8.55 10.76 17.38
CA PHE A 51 -8.76 11.44 18.65
C PHE A 51 -7.65 11.11 19.65
N PHE A 52 -7.34 9.83 19.86
CA PHE A 52 -6.27 9.42 20.80
C PHE A 52 -4.87 9.84 20.34
N ALA A 53 -4.54 9.61 19.07
CA ALA A 53 -3.26 9.96 18.45
C ALA A 53 -2.93 11.45 18.66
N SER A 54 -3.93 12.33 18.48
CA SER A 54 -3.76 13.77 18.70
C SER A 54 -3.39 14.14 20.15
N LYS A 55 -3.76 13.32 21.14
CA LYS A 55 -3.44 13.55 22.56
C LYS A 55 -2.02 13.15 22.93
N ILE A 56 -1.46 12.19 22.21
CA ILE A 56 -0.10 11.67 22.45
C ILE A 56 0.94 12.21 21.46
N GLY A 57 0.55 13.18 20.62
CA GLY A 57 1.45 13.81 19.64
C GLY A 57 1.71 12.96 18.39
N PHE A 58 0.89 11.95 18.13
CA PHE A 58 1.00 11.09 16.96
C PHE A 58 0.11 11.60 15.82
N THR A 59 0.63 11.58 14.60
CA THR A 59 -0.08 12.09 13.42
C THR A 59 -0.43 10.97 12.43
N VAL A 60 -1.35 11.26 11.50
CA VAL A 60 -1.66 10.35 10.38
C VAL A 60 -0.43 10.09 9.51
N GLU A 61 0.44 11.09 9.40
CA GLU A 61 1.68 11.01 8.66
C GLU A 61 2.59 9.91 9.22
N ASP A 62 2.71 9.84 10.55
CA ASP A 62 3.52 8.83 11.24
C ASP A 62 2.99 7.42 10.96
N VAL A 63 1.66 7.21 11.06
CA VAL A 63 1.03 5.92 10.69
C VAL A 63 1.32 5.57 9.24
N CYS A 64 1.20 6.54 8.33
CA CYS A 64 1.45 6.30 6.92
C CYS A 64 2.89 5.85 6.69
N TYR A 65 3.88 6.46 7.34
CA TYR A 65 5.26 6.02 7.23
C TYR A 65 5.48 4.61 7.79
N ASP A 66 4.87 4.28 8.93
CA ASP A 66 4.96 2.93 9.49
C ASP A 66 4.36 1.88 8.57
N VAL A 67 3.19 2.16 7.99
CA VAL A 67 2.54 1.27 7.00
C VAL A 67 3.41 1.12 5.75
N LEU A 68 3.89 2.23 5.19
CA LEU A 68 4.75 2.22 3.99
C LEU A 68 6.05 1.47 4.26
N SER A 69 6.64 1.61 5.45
CA SER A 69 7.85 0.88 5.83
C SER A 69 7.63 -0.63 5.82
N LYS A 70 6.44 -1.12 6.21
CA LYS A 70 6.08 -2.54 6.18
C LYS A 70 5.79 -3.05 4.76
N VAL A 71 5.13 -2.23 3.94
CA VAL A 71 4.79 -2.57 2.54
C VAL A 71 6.05 -2.60 1.66
N PHE A 72 6.91 -1.60 1.80
CA PHE A 72 8.10 -1.40 0.96
C PHE A 72 9.41 -1.84 1.65
N ARG A 73 9.31 -2.63 2.72
CA ARG A 73 10.49 -3.23 3.35
C ARG A 73 11.20 -4.11 2.35
N LYS A 74 12.51 -3.90 2.18
CA LYS A 74 13.35 -4.81 1.43
C LYS A 74 13.82 -5.98 2.30
N ASP A 75 13.95 -7.15 1.70
CA ASP A 75 14.69 -8.26 2.30
C ASP A 75 16.21 -8.05 2.20
N ASN A 76 16.98 -9.01 2.70
CA ASN A 76 18.45 -8.97 2.64
C ASN A 76 19.01 -9.05 1.20
N PHE A 77 18.17 -9.39 0.22
CA PHE A 77 18.52 -9.50 -1.19
C PHE A 77 18.05 -8.29 -2.01
N GLY A 78 17.44 -7.30 -1.36
CA GLY A 78 16.94 -6.08 -2.00
C GLY A 78 15.56 -6.20 -2.64
N ASN A 79 14.87 -7.33 -2.46
CA ASN A 79 13.53 -7.57 -3.01
C ASN A 79 12.44 -7.00 -2.11
N PHE A 80 11.25 -6.77 -2.67
CA PHE A 80 10.07 -6.32 -1.94
C PHE A 80 9.11 -7.50 -1.66
N PRO A 81 9.36 -8.33 -0.61
CA PRO A 81 8.62 -9.57 -0.37
C PRO A 81 7.11 -9.38 -0.25
N THR A 82 6.65 -8.29 0.36
CA THR A 82 5.22 -7.98 0.50
C THR A 82 4.54 -7.78 -0.86
N LEU A 83 5.22 -7.14 -1.81
CA LEU A 83 4.69 -6.91 -3.16
C LEU A 83 4.83 -8.15 -4.04
N ILE A 84 5.89 -8.94 -3.87
CA ILE A 84 6.02 -10.26 -4.52
C ILE A 84 4.86 -11.16 -4.11
N SER A 85 4.61 -11.25 -2.80
CA SER A 85 3.51 -12.04 -2.24
C SER A 85 2.14 -11.59 -2.75
N LEU A 86 1.94 -10.30 -3.01
CA LEU A 86 0.71 -9.79 -3.62
C LEU A 86 0.46 -10.44 -5.00
N PHE A 87 1.46 -10.47 -5.87
CA PHE A 87 1.32 -11.06 -7.21
C PHE A 87 1.26 -12.59 -7.20
N GLU A 88 1.94 -13.25 -6.27
CA GLU A 88 1.89 -14.71 -6.13
C GLU A 88 0.51 -15.22 -5.67
N ASN A 89 -0.16 -14.45 -4.81
CA ASN A 89 -1.47 -14.82 -4.27
C ASN A 89 -2.65 -14.42 -5.16
N LEU A 90 -2.41 -13.63 -6.21
CA LEU A 90 -3.43 -13.30 -7.19
C LEU A 90 -3.66 -14.50 -8.13
N ASN A 91 -4.88 -15.03 -8.12
CA ASN A 91 -5.24 -16.20 -8.89
C ASN A 91 -5.15 -15.90 -10.40
N LYS A 92 -4.28 -16.62 -11.13
CA LYS A 92 -3.89 -16.30 -12.53
C LYS A 92 -4.98 -16.54 -13.58
N ASP A 93 -6.16 -16.98 -13.17
CA ASP A 93 -7.21 -17.44 -14.08
C ASP A 93 -8.12 -16.32 -14.61
N SER A 94 -8.06 -15.10 -14.07
CA SER A 94 -8.85 -13.96 -14.57
C SER A 94 -8.08 -13.11 -15.58
N LYS A 95 -8.05 -13.52 -16.85
CA LYS A 95 -7.44 -12.72 -17.95
C LYS A 95 -8.18 -11.42 -18.24
N ASN A 96 -9.47 -11.37 -17.94
CA ASN A 96 -10.26 -10.14 -18.04
C ASN A 96 -10.23 -9.48 -16.65
N ASP A 97 -9.74 -8.24 -16.58
CA ASP A 97 -9.65 -7.40 -15.37
C ASP A 97 -8.45 -7.63 -14.43
N GLU A 98 -7.34 -8.20 -14.91
CA GLU A 98 -6.10 -8.38 -14.12
C GLU A 98 -5.64 -7.07 -13.44
N GLU A 99 -5.59 -5.95 -14.18
CA GLU A 99 -5.16 -4.65 -13.65
C GLU A 99 -6.04 -4.15 -12.50
N LEU A 100 -7.36 -4.30 -12.65
CA LEU A 100 -8.32 -3.91 -11.62
C LEU A 100 -8.20 -4.83 -10.40
N ASN A 101 -8.08 -6.14 -10.60
CA ASN A 101 -7.93 -7.11 -9.53
C ASN A 101 -6.65 -6.87 -8.72
N VAL A 102 -5.54 -6.58 -9.40
CA VAL A 102 -4.27 -6.19 -8.76
C VAL A 102 -4.45 -4.91 -7.96
N PHE A 103 -5.10 -3.90 -8.53
CA PHE A 103 -5.34 -2.64 -7.82
C PHE A 103 -6.21 -2.84 -6.57
N LEU A 104 -7.30 -3.60 -6.67
CA LEU A 104 -8.19 -3.89 -5.53
C LEU A 104 -7.47 -4.70 -4.44
N ALA A 105 -6.69 -5.71 -4.84
CA ALA A 105 -5.86 -6.49 -3.93
C ALA A 105 -4.82 -5.61 -3.23
N TYR A 106 -4.19 -4.69 -3.97
CA TYR A 106 -3.25 -3.73 -3.40
C TYR A 106 -3.90 -2.79 -2.39
N GLN A 107 -5.08 -2.23 -2.71
CA GLN A 107 -5.85 -1.42 -1.76
C GLN A 107 -6.22 -2.21 -0.50
N SER A 108 -6.64 -3.47 -0.65
CA SER A 108 -6.97 -4.35 0.46
C SER A 108 -5.76 -4.61 1.35
N LEU A 109 -4.60 -4.88 0.75
CA LEU A 109 -3.32 -5.05 1.44
C LEU A 109 -2.94 -3.82 2.26
N LEU A 110 -2.99 -2.62 1.67
CA LEU A 110 -2.69 -1.37 2.36
C LEU A 110 -3.61 -1.15 3.57
N ARG A 111 -4.91 -1.40 3.43
CA ARG A 111 -5.89 -1.28 4.53
C ARG A 111 -5.60 -2.28 5.64
N LYS A 112 -5.33 -3.55 5.29
CA LYS A 112 -5.00 -4.59 6.27
C LYS A 112 -3.75 -4.25 7.07
N ILE A 113 -2.69 -3.78 6.40
CA ILE A 113 -1.46 -3.37 7.10
C ILE A 113 -1.72 -2.12 7.95
N THR A 114 -2.54 -1.18 7.49
CA THR A 114 -2.95 -0.01 8.27
C THR A 114 -3.67 -0.41 9.55
N ASP A 115 -4.61 -1.36 9.47
CA ASP A 115 -5.34 -1.87 10.64
C ASP A 115 -4.41 -2.54 11.64
N ILE A 116 -3.49 -3.37 11.16
CA ILE A 116 -2.48 -4.04 12.00
C ILE A 116 -1.60 -3.00 12.69
N THR A 117 -1.06 -2.03 11.96
CA THR A 117 -0.20 -0.97 12.51
C THR A 117 -0.93 -0.14 13.56
N ILE A 118 -2.18 0.27 13.30
CA ILE A 118 -2.95 1.02 14.29
C ILE A 118 -3.19 0.18 15.55
N ASN A 119 -3.56 -1.11 15.40
CA ASN A 119 -3.78 -1.99 16.55
C ASN A 119 -2.51 -2.19 17.38
N GLU A 120 -1.34 -2.29 16.75
CA GLU A 120 -0.04 -2.38 17.45
C GLU A 120 0.29 -1.09 18.24
N LEU A 121 -0.15 0.09 17.77
CA LEU A 121 0.03 1.35 18.49
C LEU A 121 -0.93 1.51 19.69
N TYR A 122 -2.00 0.72 19.73
CA TYR A 122 -2.99 0.71 20.82
C TYR A 122 -2.73 -0.35 21.90
N ALA A 123 -1.93 -1.38 21.59
CA ALA A 123 -1.66 -2.52 22.47
C ALA A 123 -0.55 -2.19 23.48
#